data_AF-A0A7S2IAW0-F1
#
_entry.id   AF-A0A7S2IAW0-F1
#
_cell.length_a   1.000
_cell.length_b   1.000
_cell.length_c   1.000
_cell.angle_alpha   90.00
_cell.angle_beta   90.00
_cell.angle_gamma   90.00
#
_symmetry.space_group_name_H-M   'P 1'
#
loop_
_entity.id
_entity.type
_entity.pdbx_description
1 polymer ?
#
loop_
_entity_poly.entity_id
_entity_poly.type
_entity_poly.pdbx_seq_one_letter_code
_entity_poly.pdbx_strand_id
1 'polypeptide(L)'
;GHDRLCGQIDASKVGPGLCKVGCGRKVAPGKDAKGRPFTTCCRGCVLGTGHDSFCQRVREAIPAGMCRMGCGRAVAAGLAPSGRPFDTCCKGCARGGGQHSATCVA
;
A
#
# COMPACT_ATOMS: atom_id res chain seq x y z
N GLY A 1 26.42 19.99 -5.34
CA GLY A 1 25.88 19.56 -6.64
C GLY A 1 24.38 19.43 -6.51
N HIS A 2 23.63 19.90 -7.50
CA HIS A 2 22.17 19.72 -7.57
C HIS A 2 21.81 18.45 -8.36
N ASP A 3 20.68 17.83 -8.01
CA ASP A 3 20.11 16.72 -8.77
C ASP A 3 19.89 17.11 -10.24
N ARG A 4 20.06 16.15 -11.15
CA ARG A 4 19.91 16.35 -12.62
C ARG A 4 18.52 16.88 -13.03
N LEU A 5 17.54 16.83 -12.13
CA LEU A 5 16.18 17.33 -12.32
C LEU A 5 15.95 18.73 -11.72
N CYS A 6 16.95 19.34 -11.08
CA CYS A 6 16.84 20.66 -10.47
C CYS A 6 16.56 21.73 -11.55
N GLY A 7 15.37 22.33 -11.51
CA GLY A 7 14.91 23.34 -12.49
C GLY A 7 14.16 22.78 -13.70
N GLN A 8 14.08 21.45 -13.88
CA GLN A 8 13.34 20.82 -14.99
C GLN A 8 12.01 20.17 -14.57
N ILE A 9 11.65 20.27 -13.29
CA ILE A 9 10.37 19.76 -12.81
C ILE A 9 9.26 20.75 -13.16
N ASP A 10 8.30 20.30 -13.96
CA ASP A 10 7.07 21.01 -14.25
C ASP A 10 6.33 21.34 -12.94
N ALA A 11 6.19 22.64 -12.65
CA ALA A 11 5.56 23.14 -11.42
C ALA A 11 4.10 22.65 -11.28
N SER A 12 3.39 22.39 -12.38
CA SER A 12 2.03 21.85 -12.35
C SER A 12 1.97 20.37 -11.94
N LYS A 13 3.12 19.68 -11.91
CA LYS A 13 3.25 18.26 -11.57
C LYS A 13 3.79 18.01 -10.16
N VAL A 14 4.02 19.07 -9.38
CA VAL A 14 4.43 19.02 -7.98
C VAL A 14 3.50 19.88 -7.13
N GLY A 15 3.22 19.44 -5.91
CA GLY A 15 2.32 20.15 -5.00
C GLY A 15 1.85 19.27 -3.86
N PRO A 16 1.10 19.83 -2.89
CA PRO A 16 0.51 19.06 -1.80
C PRO A 16 -0.32 17.88 -2.35
N GLY A 17 0.00 16.66 -1.91
CA GLY A 17 -0.66 15.44 -2.37
C GLY A 17 -0.21 14.91 -3.73
N LEU A 18 0.73 15.56 -4.42
CA LEU A 18 1.37 15.08 -5.64
C LEU A 18 2.78 14.54 -5.39
N CYS A 19 3.21 13.61 -6.23
CA CYS A 19 4.52 12.99 -6.13
C CYS A 19 5.61 14.06 -6.18
N LYS A 20 6.44 14.15 -5.12
CA LYS A 20 7.52 15.15 -5.02
C LYS A 20 8.55 15.10 -6.15
N VAL A 21 8.64 13.95 -6.83
CA VAL A 21 9.53 13.74 -8.00
C VAL A 21 8.99 14.44 -9.25
N GLY A 22 7.76 14.95 -9.24
CA GLY A 22 7.21 15.74 -10.35
C GLY A 22 6.67 14.92 -11.51
N CYS A 23 6.27 13.66 -11.27
CA CYS A 23 5.60 12.85 -12.29
C CYS A 23 4.11 13.20 -12.51
N GLY A 24 3.55 14.13 -11.71
CA GLY A 24 2.14 14.55 -11.79
C GLY A 24 1.13 13.59 -11.17
N ARG A 25 1.57 12.44 -10.66
CA ARG A 25 0.70 11.44 -10.02
C ARG A 25 0.45 11.76 -8.55
N LYS A 26 -0.75 11.45 -8.04
CA LYS A 26 -1.07 11.51 -6.61
C LYS A 26 -0.11 10.64 -5.78
N VAL A 27 0.27 11.14 -4.60
CA VAL A 27 1.06 10.41 -3.61
C VAL A 27 0.35 9.12 -3.21
N ALA A 28 1.12 8.06 -2.96
CA ALA A 28 0.58 6.80 -2.50
C ALA A 28 -0.15 6.99 -1.15
N PRO A 29 -1.34 6.39 -0.96
CA PRO A 29 -2.01 6.46 0.34
C PRO A 29 -1.20 5.71 1.41
N GLY A 30 -1.32 6.16 2.66
CA GLY A 30 -0.70 5.50 3.82
C GLY A 30 0.56 6.18 4.34
N LYS A 31 1.30 5.44 5.18
CA LYS A 31 2.46 5.91 5.93
C LYS A 31 3.62 4.92 5.80
N ASP A 32 4.84 5.44 5.88
CA ASP A 32 6.05 4.62 5.99
C ASP A 32 6.12 3.88 7.34
N ALA A 33 7.13 3.03 7.51
CA ALA A 33 7.33 2.27 8.76
C ALA A 33 7.53 3.16 10.00
N LYS A 34 7.88 4.44 9.81
CA LYS A 34 8.03 5.44 10.87
C LYS A 34 6.75 6.28 11.08
N GLY A 35 5.65 5.92 10.42
CA GLY A 35 4.37 6.61 10.54
C GLY A 35 4.28 7.94 9.77
N ARG A 36 5.25 8.24 8.90
CA ARG A 36 5.25 9.47 8.10
C ARG A 36 4.48 9.25 6.80
N PRO A 37 3.67 10.22 6.34
CA PRO A 37 2.96 10.08 5.07
C PRO A 37 3.96 9.88 3.94
N PHE A 38 3.56 9.11 2.93
CA PHE A 38 4.36 9.01 1.71
C PHE A 38 4.48 10.39 1.05
N THR A 39 5.52 10.56 0.23
CA THR A 39 5.75 11.79 -0.54
C THR A 39 5.88 11.51 -2.04
N THR A 40 5.81 10.24 -2.45
CA THR A 40 5.86 9.79 -3.84
C THR A 40 4.64 8.94 -4.16
N CYS A 41 4.30 8.83 -5.45
CA CYS A 41 3.15 8.06 -5.92
C CYS A 41 3.34 6.53 -5.88
N CYS A 42 4.60 6.07 -5.85
CA CYS A 42 4.95 4.65 -5.85
C CYS A 42 6.40 4.47 -5.38
N ARG A 43 6.83 3.20 -5.23
CA ARG A 43 8.19 2.85 -4.83
C ARG A 43 9.17 3.10 -5.97
N GLY A 44 8.79 2.77 -7.21
CA GLY A 44 9.64 3.04 -8.37
C GLY A 44 10.04 4.51 -8.48
N CYS A 45 9.10 5.44 -8.25
CA CYS A 45 9.41 6.87 -8.24
C CYS A 45 10.38 7.27 -7.13
N VAL A 46 10.28 6.67 -5.94
CA VAL A 46 11.23 6.99 -4.85
C VAL A 46 12.64 6.49 -5.16
N LEU A 47 12.75 5.41 -5.95
CA LEU A 47 14.02 4.81 -6.36
C LEU A 47 14.59 5.40 -7.66
N GLY A 48 13.84 6.26 -8.35
CA GLY A 48 14.25 6.82 -9.65
C GLY A 48 14.20 5.82 -10.81
N THR A 49 13.53 4.68 -10.64
CA THR A 49 13.47 3.59 -11.63
C THR A 49 12.21 3.64 -12.52
N GLY A 50 11.48 4.76 -12.53
CA GLY A 50 10.16 4.86 -13.20
C GLY A 50 9.01 4.34 -12.33
N HIS A 51 7.84 4.12 -12.93
CA HIS A 51 6.65 3.66 -12.20
C HIS A 51 6.66 2.14 -12.01
N ASP A 52 6.34 1.69 -10.79
CA ASP A 52 6.07 0.27 -10.56
C ASP A 52 4.62 -0.09 -10.94
N SER A 53 4.36 -1.40 -11.07
CA SER A 53 3.05 -1.93 -11.46
C SER A 53 1.92 -1.53 -10.50
N PHE A 54 2.24 -1.14 -9.27
CA PHE A 54 1.28 -0.75 -8.24
C PHE A 54 1.03 0.77 -8.20
N CYS A 55 1.70 1.54 -9.04
CA CYS A 55 1.51 2.99 -9.08
C CYS A 55 0.07 3.36 -9.39
N GLN A 56 -0.53 4.20 -8.53
CA GLN A 56 -1.94 4.63 -8.59
C GLN A 56 -2.98 3.51 -8.55
N ARG A 57 -2.60 2.26 -8.27
CA ARG A 57 -3.60 1.31 -7.78
C ARG A 57 -4.02 1.79 -6.40
N VAL A 58 -5.20 2.40 -6.32
CA VAL A 58 -5.93 2.48 -5.07
C VAL A 58 -6.00 1.05 -4.55
N ARG A 59 -5.26 0.77 -3.49
CA ARG A 59 -5.66 -0.32 -2.62
C ARG A 59 -6.95 0.18 -2.01
N GLU A 60 -8.08 -0.16 -2.61
CA GLU A 60 -9.38 0.00 -1.94
C GLU A 60 -9.15 -0.41 -0.50
N ALA A 61 -9.43 0.52 0.43
CA ALA A 61 -9.29 0.22 1.84
C ALA A 61 -10.16 -0.99 2.10
N ILE A 62 -9.53 -2.11 2.45
CA ILE A 62 -10.26 -3.32 2.74
C ILE A 62 -11.18 -2.98 3.90
N PRO A 63 -12.51 -3.16 3.75
CA PRO A 63 -13.45 -2.83 4.80
C PRO A 63 -13.04 -3.45 6.13
N ALA A 64 -13.29 -2.74 7.23
CA ALA A 64 -13.05 -3.29 8.55
C ALA A 64 -13.78 -4.64 8.69
N GLY A 65 -13.09 -5.65 9.20
CA GLY A 65 -13.63 -7.02 9.28
C GLY A 65 -13.46 -7.85 8.01
N MET A 66 -12.83 -7.35 6.95
CA MET A 66 -12.43 -8.14 5.77
C MET A 66 -10.94 -8.46 5.76
N CYS A 67 -10.58 -9.58 5.13
CA CYS A 67 -9.20 -10.05 5.06
C CYS A 67 -8.29 -9.02 4.37
N ARG A 68 -7.26 -8.55 5.08
CA ARG A 68 -6.23 -7.59 4.61
C ARG A 68 -5.56 -8.00 3.29
N MET A 69 -5.61 -9.27 2.92
CA MET A 69 -5.08 -9.75 1.64
C MET A 69 -6.00 -9.50 0.45
N GLY A 70 -7.24 -9.04 0.66
CA GLY A 70 -8.17 -8.71 -0.42
C GLY A 70 -8.86 -9.90 -1.05
N CYS A 71 -8.92 -11.05 -0.39
CA CYS A 71 -9.58 -12.25 -0.93
C CYS A 71 -11.12 -12.23 -0.84
N GLY A 72 -11.71 -11.13 -0.36
CA GLY A 72 -13.16 -10.94 -0.25
C GLY A 72 -13.85 -11.64 0.93
N ARG A 73 -13.11 -12.38 1.77
CA ARG A 73 -13.66 -13.08 2.96
C ARG A 73 -13.53 -12.25 4.23
N ALA A 74 -14.44 -12.50 5.18
CA ALA A 74 -14.37 -11.93 6.53
C ALA A 74 -13.10 -12.39 7.26
N VAL A 75 -12.57 -11.57 8.17
CA VAL A 75 -11.45 -11.95 9.04
C VAL A 75 -11.87 -13.10 9.96
N ALA A 76 -10.90 -13.94 10.34
CA ALA A 76 -11.16 -15.02 11.28
C ALA A 76 -11.68 -14.45 12.61
N ALA A 77 -12.69 -15.12 13.20
CA ALA A 77 -13.20 -14.74 14.51
C ALA A 77 -12.16 -14.97 15.62
N GLY A 78 -12.24 -14.18 16.67
CA GLY A 78 -11.39 -14.29 17.86
C GLY A 78 -10.11 -13.46 17.81
N LEU A 79 -9.22 -13.73 18.77
CA LEU A 79 -7.97 -13.01 18.95
C LEU A 79 -6.79 -13.92 18.59
N ALA A 80 -5.78 -13.33 17.96
CA ALA A 80 -4.47 -13.94 17.81
C ALA A 80 -3.84 -14.17 19.20
N PRO A 81 -2.82 -15.04 19.33
CA PRO A 81 -2.10 -15.26 20.59
C PRO A 81 -1.52 -13.97 21.20
N SER A 82 -1.30 -12.94 20.38
CA SER A 82 -0.89 -11.60 20.80
C SER A 82 -2.02 -10.75 21.40
N GLY A 83 -3.24 -11.27 21.53
CA GLY A 83 -4.42 -10.57 22.03
C GLY A 83 -5.06 -9.59 21.03
N ARG A 84 -4.55 -9.53 19.79
CA ARG A 84 -5.08 -8.65 18.74
C ARG A 84 -6.09 -9.38 17.86
N PRO A 85 -7.15 -8.73 17.36
CA PRO A 85 -8.06 -9.33 16.40
C PRO A 85 -7.31 -9.73 15.12
N PHE A 86 -7.76 -10.79 14.47
CA PHE A 86 -7.19 -11.20 13.20
C PHE A 86 -7.46 -10.15 12.11
N ASP A 87 -6.47 -9.96 11.25
CA ASP A 87 -6.56 -9.09 10.07
C ASP A 87 -6.68 -9.91 8.77
N THR A 88 -6.80 -11.23 8.86
CA THR A 88 -6.91 -12.15 7.72
C THR A 88 -7.95 -13.24 7.98
N CYS A 89 -8.55 -13.78 6.92
CA CYS A 89 -9.62 -14.78 7.02
C CYS A 89 -9.12 -16.17 7.44
N CYS A 90 -7.86 -16.49 7.18
CA CYS A 90 -7.26 -17.76 7.55
C CYS A 90 -5.73 -17.66 7.62
N LYS A 91 -5.11 -18.68 8.22
CA LYS A 91 -3.64 -18.80 8.32
C LYS A 91 -2.96 -18.86 6.94
N GLY A 92 -3.63 -19.44 5.94
CA GLY A 92 -3.13 -19.50 4.56
C GLY A 92 -2.97 -18.11 3.94
N CYS A 93 -4.01 -17.27 4.05
CA CYS A 93 -3.94 -15.87 3.62
C CYS A 93 -2.91 -15.07 4.43
N ALA A 94 -2.81 -15.29 5.75
CA ALA A 94 -1.80 -14.62 6.58
C ALA A 94 -0.36 -14.86 6.10
N ARG A 95 -0.10 -16.00 5.44
CA ARG A 95 1.21 -16.36 4.87
C ARG A 95 1.46 -15.81 3.47
N GLY A 96 0.51 -15.09 2.86
CA GLY A 96 0.69 -14.43 1.57
C GLY A 96 0.57 -15.34 0.34
N GLY A 97 0.09 -16.59 0.48
CA GLY A 97 0.21 -17.61 -0.55
C GLY A 97 -0.99 -17.78 -1.51
N GLY A 98 -2.06 -16.99 -1.40
CA GLY A 98 -3.27 -17.15 -2.22
C GLY A 98 -4.02 -18.49 -2.03
N GLN A 99 -3.51 -19.37 -1.17
CA GLN A 99 -4.06 -20.69 -0.86
C GLN A 99 -4.82 -20.60 0.47
N HIS A 100 -6.05 -21.09 0.46
CA HIS A 100 -6.91 -21.14 1.64
C HIS A 100 -6.63 -22.41 2.44
N SER A 101 -6.61 -22.32 3.78
CA SER A 101 -6.60 -23.53 4.60
C SER A 101 -7.92 -24.29 4.42
N ALA A 102 -7.91 -25.61 4.58
CA ALA A 102 -9.13 -26.44 4.49
C ALA A 102 -10.23 -25.98 5.46
N THR A 103 -9.84 -25.37 6.58
CA THR A 103 -10.75 -24.79 7.59
C THR A 103 -11.14 -23.34 7.31
N CYS A 104 -10.79 -22.78 6.15
CA CYS A 104 -11.25 -21.46 5.72
C CYS A 104 -12.69 -21.57 5.23
N VAL A 105 -13.60 -21.73 6.18
CA VAL A 105 -15.04 -21.58 5.98
C VAL A 105 -15.42 -20.13 6.24
N ALA A 106 -16.43 -19.67 5.49
CA ALA A 106 -16.88 -18.28 5.40
C ALA A 106 -17.15 -17.64 6.77
#